data_AF-A0A9D7FY16-F1
#
_entry.id   AF-A0A9D7FY16-F1
#
_cell.length_a   1.000
_cell.length_b   1.000
_cell.length_c   1.000
_cell.angle_alpha   90.00
_cell.angle_beta   90.00
_cell.angle_gamma   90.00
#
_symmetry.space_group_name_H-M   'P 1'
#
loop_
_entity.id
_entity.type
_entity.pdbx_description
1 polymer ?
#
loop_
_entity_poly.entity_id
_entity_poly.type
_entity_poly.pdbx_seq_one_letter_code
_entity_poly.pdbx_strand_id
1 'polypeptide(L)'
;MGAYFDIGYKKPSLENYGERTLSILLNRVASGALEMLFDEALKETHPVIHEIIMEVLVLDQISFTDLNKTDFNVAVQAIRDCIASRKEPTEWQTFQKNVWEAQIEPLIQQDECYQQG
;
A
#
# COMPACT_ATOMS: atom_id res chain seq x y z
N MET A 1 1.28 -11.99 -15.35
CA MET A 1 0.35 -11.72 -14.24
C MET A 1 0.89 -10.51 -13.48
N GLY A 2 0.09 -9.86 -12.62
CA GLY A 2 0.57 -8.79 -11.73
C GLY A 2 0.67 -9.30 -10.29
N ALA A 3 0.79 -8.40 -9.32
CA ALA A 3 0.97 -8.73 -7.91
C ALA A 3 -0.33 -8.65 -7.11
N TYR A 4 -0.40 -9.48 -6.07
CA TYR A 4 -1.43 -9.45 -5.05
C TYR A 4 -0.99 -8.55 -3.89
N PHE A 5 -1.86 -7.63 -3.50
CA PHE A 5 -1.60 -6.66 -2.44
C PHE A 5 -2.45 -7.05 -1.23
N ASP A 6 -1.81 -7.34 -0.11
CA ASP A 6 -2.47 -7.56 1.17
C ASP A 6 -2.27 -6.32 2.05
N ILE A 7 -3.33 -5.56 2.27
CA ILE A 7 -3.26 -4.25 2.94
C ILE A 7 -3.49 -4.40 4.43
N GLY A 8 -4.28 -5.37 4.87
CA GLY A 8 -4.69 -5.40 6.27
C GLY A 8 -5.93 -6.23 6.56
N TYR A 9 -6.52 -6.00 7.71
CA TYR A 9 -7.66 -6.74 8.22
C TYR A 9 -8.80 -5.79 8.58
N LYS A 10 -9.99 -6.10 8.08
CA LYS A 10 -11.20 -5.43 8.53
C LYS A 10 -11.67 -6.03 9.86
N LYS A 11 -12.06 -5.19 10.82
CA LYS A 11 -12.69 -5.67 12.07
C LYS A 11 -13.85 -6.63 11.75
N PRO A 12 -13.93 -7.80 12.39
CA PRO A 12 -15.13 -8.63 12.28
C PRO A 12 -16.34 -7.84 12.80
N SER A 13 -17.39 -7.75 12.00
CA SER A 13 -18.67 -7.20 12.43
C SER A 13 -19.56 -8.33 12.95
N LEU A 14 -20.47 -8.01 13.88
CA LEU A 14 -21.42 -8.98 14.46
C LEU A 14 -22.24 -9.76 13.40
N GLU A 15 -22.35 -9.24 12.18
CA GLU A 15 -23.07 -9.85 11.06
C GLU A 15 -22.18 -10.66 10.10
N ASN A 16 -20.86 -10.58 10.22
CA ASN A 16 -19.90 -11.33 9.40
C ASN A 16 -18.72 -11.79 10.27
N TYR A 17 -18.81 -13.03 10.77
CA TYR A 17 -17.78 -13.71 11.56
C TYR A 17 -16.50 -14.07 10.78
N GLY A 18 -16.37 -13.66 9.52
CA GLY A 18 -15.13 -13.83 8.75
C GLY A 18 -14.32 -12.55 8.77
N GLU A 19 -13.08 -12.62 9.26
CA GLU A 19 -12.05 -11.62 8.96
C GLU A 19 -11.98 -11.47 7.43
N ARG A 20 -12.41 -10.31 6.92
CA ARG A 20 -12.20 -10.00 5.50
C ARG A 20 -10.82 -9.35 5.41
N THR A 21 -9.85 -10.08 4.90
CA THR A 21 -8.57 -9.52 4.45
C THR A 21 -8.84 -8.42 3.44
N LEU A 22 -8.23 -7.27 3.65
CA LEU A 22 -8.31 -6.11 2.77
C LEU A 22 -7.24 -6.28 1.71
N SER A 23 -7.60 -6.93 0.61
CA SER A 23 -6.63 -7.32 -0.41
C SER A 23 -7.14 -7.13 -1.83
N ILE A 24 -6.22 -7.03 -2.78
CA ILE A 24 -6.55 -6.85 -4.20
C ILE A 24 -5.48 -7.44 -5.12
N LEU A 25 -5.90 -8.08 -6.20
CA LEU A 25 -5.01 -8.50 -7.28
C LEU A 25 -4.94 -7.40 -8.35
N LEU A 26 -3.76 -6.84 -8.59
CA LEU A 26 -3.55 -5.85 -9.63
C LEU A 26 -2.94 -6.48 -10.87
N ASN A 27 -3.17 -5.85 -12.03
CA ASN A 27 -2.48 -6.24 -13.25
C ASN A 27 -1.00 -5.82 -13.20
N ARG A 28 -0.18 -6.36 -14.12
CA ARG A 28 1.27 -6.12 -14.13
C ARG A 28 1.66 -4.65 -14.19
N VAL A 29 0.92 -3.85 -14.96
CA VAL A 29 1.23 -2.43 -15.16
C VAL A 29 0.93 -1.64 -13.89
N ALA A 30 -0.22 -1.88 -13.27
CA ALA A 30 -0.60 -1.26 -12.00
C ALA A 30 0.31 -1.70 -10.84
N SER A 31 0.70 -2.98 -10.80
CA SER A 31 1.60 -3.51 -9.77
C SER A 31 2.98 -2.86 -9.86
N GLY A 32 3.59 -2.86 -11.06
CA GLY A 32 4.88 -2.22 -11.26
C GLY A 32 4.87 -0.71 -11.01
N ALA A 33 3.74 -0.03 -11.23
CA ALA A 33 3.58 1.37 -10.87
C ALA A 33 3.69 1.57 -9.35
N LEU A 34 2.99 0.74 -8.56
CA LEU A 34 3.03 0.81 -7.10
C LEU A 34 4.38 0.36 -6.53
N GLU A 35 5.01 -0.68 -7.08
CA GLU A 35 6.37 -1.09 -6.69
C GLU A 35 7.35 0.07 -6.81
N MET A 36 7.34 0.78 -7.95
CA MET A 36 8.19 1.96 -8.13
C MET A 36 7.83 3.12 -7.19
N LEU A 37 6.54 3.29 -6.86
CA LEU A 37 6.11 4.29 -5.90
C LEU A 37 6.64 3.96 -4.49
N PHE A 38 6.62 2.70 -4.09
CA PHE A 38 7.10 2.27 -2.77
C PHE A 38 8.63 2.34 -2.68
N ASP A 39 9.33 1.98 -3.74
CA ASP A 39 10.78 2.20 -3.87
C ASP A 39 11.13 3.69 -3.67
N GLU A 40 10.43 4.60 -4.36
CA GLU A 40 10.68 6.04 -4.25
C GLU A 40 10.32 6.59 -2.86
N ALA A 41 9.21 6.15 -2.28
CA ALA A 41 8.68 6.72 -1.03
C ALA A 41 9.40 6.20 0.22
N LEU A 42 9.87 4.95 0.22
CA LEU A 42 10.25 4.24 1.45
C LEU A 42 11.69 3.73 1.45
N LYS A 43 12.27 3.39 0.29
CA LYS A 43 13.55 2.65 0.26
C LYS A 43 14.71 3.38 0.93
N GLU A 44 14.80 4.69 0.74
CA GLU A 44 15.88 5.51 1.31
C GLU A 44 15.52 6.09 2.69
N THR A 45 14.25 6.43 2.92
CA THR A 45 13.78 7.13 4.11
C THR A 45 13.34 6.18 5.24
N HIS A 46 12.78 5.04 4.86
CA HIS A 46 12.21 4.02 5.76
C HIS A 46 12.56 2.59 5.28
N PRO A 47 13.86 2.26 5.16
CA PRO A 47 14.31 1.00 4.53
C PRO A 47 13.76 -0.26 5.20
N VAL A 48 13.60 -0.26 6.53
CA VAL A 48 13.05 -1.39 7.28
C VAL A 48 11.57 -1.62 6.94
N ILE A 49 10.79 -0.55 6.80
CA ILE A 49 9.37 -0.63 6.43
C ILE A 49 9.25 -1.12 4.98
N HIS A 50 10.10 -0.61 4.09
CA HIS A 50 10.17 -1.05 2.69
C HIS A 50 10.48 -2.54 2.58
N GLU A 51 11.48 -3.03 3.33
CA GLU A 51 11.86 -4.43 3.33
C GLU A 51 10.71 -5.35 3.77
N ILE A 52 10.00 -4.99 4.84
CA ILE A 52 8.81 -5.75 5.29
C ILE A 52 7.73 -5.76 4.21
N ILE A 53 7.42 -4.60 3.62
CA ILE A 53 6.36 -4.50 2.59
C ILE A 53 6.66 -5.38 1.36
N MET A 54 7.94 -5.45 1.00
CA MET A 54 8.41 -6.09 -0.24
C MET A 54 8.94 -7.52 -0.02
N GLU A 55 8.90 -8.05 1.21
CA GLU A 55 9.51 -9.33 1.60
C GLU A 55 9.07 -10.49 0.69
N VAL A 56 7.77 -10.52 0.36
CA VAL A 56 7.14 -11.59 -0.42
C VAL A 56 6.97 -11.24 -1.91
N LEU A 57 7.65 -10.20 -2.42
CA LEU A 57 7.55 -9.78 -3.82
C LEU A 57 7.95 -10.87 -4.81
N VAL A 58 8.88 -11.76 -4.43
CA VAL A 58 9.29 -12.92 -5.24
C VAL A 58 8.13 -13.90 -5.53
N LEU A 59 7.04 -13.81 -4.76
CA LEU A 59 5.81 -14.57 -4.93
C LEU A 59 4.70 -13.74 -5.60
N ASP A 60 5.07 -12.64 -6.28
CA ASP A 60 4.14 -11.64 -6.82
C ASP A 60 3.18 -11.11 -5.73
N GLN A 61 3.69 -10.86 -4.52
CA GLN A 61 2.92 -10.36 -3.38
C GLN A 61 3.56 -9.14 -2.72
N ILE A 62 2.75 -8.17 -2.31
CA ILE A 62 3.17 -7.01 -1.53
C ILE A 62 2.25 -6.90 -0.33
N SER A 63 2.82 -6.84 0.88
CA SER A 63 2.05 -7.02 2.12
C SER A 63 2.31 -5.92 3.13
N PHE A 64 1.24 -5.29 3.63
CA PHE A 64 1.30 -4.34 4.75
C PHE A 64 0.92 -5.01 6.08
N THR A 65 0.51 -6.27 6.07
CA THR A 65 -0.05 -6.96 7.25
C THR A 65 0.98 -7.26 8.33
N ASP A 66 2.25 -7.37 7.97
CA ASP A 66 3.36 -7.60 8.90
C ASP A 66 3.86 -6.31 9.56
N LEU A 67 3.35 -5.14 9.14
CA LEU A 67 3.63 -3.88 9.81
C LEU A 67 2.83 -3.76 11.10
N ASN A 68 3.49 -3.31 12.17
CA ASN A 68 2.75 -2.85 13.34
C ASN A 68 1.98 -1.56 13.01
N LYS A 69 1.04 -1.21 13.88
CA LYS A 69 0.20 -0.02 13.70
C LYS A 69 0.97 1.27 13.43
N THR A 70 2.09 1.51 14.13
CA THR A 70 2.88 2.73 13.93
C THR A 70 3.54 2.73 12.57
N ASP A 71 4.23 1.66 12.21
CA ASP A 71 4.93 1.55 10.93
C ASP A 71 3.96 1.56 9.74
N PHE A 72 2.78 0.96 9.89
CA PHE A 72 1.70 1.05 8.91
C PHE A 72 1.33 2.50 8.59
N ASN A 73 1.06 3.32 9.62
CA ASN A 73 0.69 4.73 9.40
C ASN A 73 1.87 5.55 8.87
N VAL A 74 3.11 5.25 9.29
CA VAL A 74 4.32 5.89 8.75
C VAL A 74 4.46 5.59 7.25
N ALA A 75 4.27 4.33 6.83
CA ALA A 75 4.33 3.92 5.43
C ALA A 75 3.31 4.69 4.59
N VAL A 76 2.04 4.69 5.04
CA VAL A 76 0.95 5.39 4.35
C VAL A 76 1.24 6.88 4.23
N GLN A 77 1.70 7.53 5.30
CA GLN A 77 2.00 8.94 5.28
C GLN A 77 3.18 9.27 4.35
N ALA A 78 4.26 8.47 4.40
CA ALA A 78 5.41 8.66 3.51
C ALA A 78 5.05 8.53 2.03
N ILE A 79 4.16 7.58 1.68
CA ILE A 79 3.68 7.41 0.30
C ILE A 79 2.83 8.62 -0.13
N ARG A 80 1.92 9.09 0.73
CA ARG A 80 1.12 10.29 0.46
C ARG A 80 1.99 11.53 0.30
N ASP A 81 2.98 11.72 1.16
CA ASP A 81 3.91 12.84 1.10
C ASP A 81 4.77 12.79 -0.17
N CYS A 82 5.24 11.60 -0.57
CA CYS A 82 5.94 11.39 -1.82
C CYS A 82 5.07 11.85 -3.01
N ILE A 83 3.82 11.39 -3.08
CA ILE A 83 2.87 11.81 -4.13
C ILE A 83 2.65 13.33 -4.10
N ALA A 84 2.41 13.91 -2.92
CA ALA A 84 2.09 15.32 -2.76
C ALA A 84 3.28 16.26 -3.05
N SER A 85 4.51 15.78 -2.84
CA SER A 85 5.73 16.57 -3.08
C SER A 85 6.03 16.83 -4.56
N ARG A 86 5.42 16.05 -5.47
CA ARG A 86 5.63 16.13 -6.92
C ARG A 86 4.91 17.35 -7.50
N LYS A 87 5.67 18.37 -7.88
CA LYS A 87 5.13 19.62 -8.49
C LYS A 87 4.68 19.45 -9.94
N GLU A 88 5.42 18.66 -10.72
CA GLU A 88 5.16 18.39 -12.14
C GLU A 88 5.33 16.88 -12.39
N PRO A 89 4.35 16.05 -12.01
CA PRO A 89 4.47 14.61 -12.15
C PRO A 89 4.48 14.21 -13.61
N THR A 90 5.35 13.25 -13.97
CA THR A 90 5.28 12.60 -15.29
C THR A 90 3.95 11.86 -15.46
N GLU A 91 3.61 11.46 -16.70
CA GLU A 91 2.44 10.61 -16.96
C GLU A 91 2.48 9.34 -16.11
N TRP A 92 3.68 8.76 -15.95
CA TRP A 92 3.88 7.57 -15.13
C TRP A 92 3.63 7.85 -13.65
N GLN A 93 4.16 8.94 -13.09
CA GLN A 93 3.91 9.33 -11.70
C GLN A 93 2.44 9.69 -11.44
N THR A 94 1.77 10.25 -12.44
CA THR A 94 0.32 10.49 -12.39
C THR A 94 -0.45 9.17 -12.37
N PHE A 95 -0.02 8.20 -13.18
CA PHE A 95 -0.60 6.86 -13.16
C PHE A 95 -0.40 6.16 -11.81
N GLN A 96 0.79 6.25 -11.20
CA GLN A 96 1.04 5.72 -9.85
C GLN A 96 0.06 6.29 -8.82
N LYS A 97 -0.10 7.63 -8.81
CA LYS A 97 -1.05 8.31 -7.93
C LYS A 97 -2.48 7.77 -8.14
N ASN A 98 -2.93 7.71 -9.39
CA ASN A 98 -4.28 7.26 -9.72
C ASN A 98 -4.53 5.82 -9.28
N VAL A 99 -3.54 4.92 -9.46
CA VAL A 99 -3.65 3.53 -8.98
C VAL A 99 -3.71 3.48 -7.46
N TRP A 100 -2.84 4.22 -6.77
CA TRP A 100 -2.86 4.32 -5.30
C TRP A 100 -4.22 4.78 -4.77
N GLU A 101 -4.70 5.93 -5.25
CA GLU A 101 -5.95 6.55 -4.79
C GLU A 101 -7.19 5.70 -5.12
N ALA A 102 -7.20 5.00 -6.25
CA ALA A 102 -8.35 4.22 -6.68
C ALA A 102 -8.39 2.81 -6.08
N GLN A 103 -7.24 2.19 -5.83
CA GLN A 103 -7.16 0.76 -5.50
C GLN A 103 -6.68 0.49 -4.07
N ILE A 104 -5.72 1.25 -3.56
CA ILE A 104 -5.04 0.96 -2.29
C ILE A 104 -5.58 1.82 -1.16
N GLU A 105 -5.69 3.12 -1.38
CA GLU A 105 -6.17 4.10 -0.42
C GLU A 105 -7.55 3.74 0.18
N PRO A 106 -8.55 3.24 -0.59
CA PRO A 106 -9.82 2.81 -0.01
C PRO A 106 -9.72 1.57 0.88
N LEU A 107 -8.71 0.71 0.67
CA LEU A 107 -8.46 -0.45 1.52
C LEU A 107 -7.80 -0.03 2.84
N ILE A 108 -6.79 0.86 2.77
CA ILE A 108 -6.15 1.44 3.95
C ILE A 108 -7.18 2.09 4.88
N GLN A 109 -8.11 2.86 4.33
CA GLN A 109 -9.14 3.55 5.11
C GLN A 109 -10.13 2.61 5.82
N GLN A 110 -10.19 1.34 5.41
CA GLN A 110 -11.01 0.30 6.04
C GLN A 110 -10.25 -0.51 7.09
N ASP A 111 -8.93 -0.37 7.15
CA ASP A 111 -8.06 -1.12 8.05
C ASP A 111 -8.11 -0.55 9.49
N GLU A 112 -8.01 -1.42 10.49
CA GLU A 112 -8.05 -1.02 11.90
C GLU A 112 -6.76 -0.33 12.40
N CYS A 113 -5.63 -0.67 11.80
CA CYS A 113 -4.35 -0.03 12.12
C CYS A 113 -4.34 1.42 11.64
N TYR A 114 -5.09 1.73 10.58
CA TYR A 114 -5.18 3.09 10.08
C TYR A 114 -5.81 4.04 11.10
N GLN A 115 -5.08 5.09 11.47
CA GLN A 115 -5.62 6.19 12.28
C GLN A 115 -5.96 7.35 11.36
N GLN A 116 -7.24 7.72 11.31
CA GLN A 116 -7.66 8.99 10.71
C GLN A 116 -7.06 10.12 11.54
N GLY A 117 -5.92 10.64 11.10
CA GLY A 117 -5.34 11.89 11.58
C GLY A 117 -6.01 13.09 10.94
#